data_AF-A0A060ZC38-F1
#
_entry.id   AF-A0A060ZC38-F1
#
_cell.length_a   1.000
_cell.length_b   1.000
_cell.length_c   1.000
_cell.angle_alpha   90.00
_cell.angle_beta   90.00
_cell.angle_gamma   90.00
#
_symmetry.space_group_name_H-M   'P 1'
#
loop_
_entity.id
_entity.type
_entity.pdbx_description
1 polymer ?
#
loop_
_entity_poly.entity_id
_entity_poly.type
_entity_poly.pdbx_seq_one_letter_code
_entity_poly.pdbx_strand_id
1 'polypeptide(L)'
;MCAVHQDVHHGNGTQQAFYDDPSVLYLSLHRYDDGNFFPGSGAPDEVGSGPGVGFNVNMAFTGGLEPPMGDAEYLAAFRSVVMPIANEFAPDVVLVSSGFDAVEGHPPPLGGYTLTSKCFGYLTRQLMTLAEGRVVLALEGGHDLMAICDASEACVSALLGNQLDPLPQTLLEQRPNQNAVCSIEKVIETHSKYQAQFPI
;
A
#
# COMPACT_ATOMS: atom_id res chain seq x y z
N MET A 1 -12.23 7.23 9.34
CA MET A 1 -12.17 6.63 7.98
C MET A 1 -10.73 6.23 7.69
N CYS A 2 -10.48 5.11 7.01
CA CYS A 2 -9.12 4.75 6.54
C CYS A 2 -9.07 4.88 5.01
N ALA A 3 -8.15 5.69 4.50
CA ALA A 3 -7.86 5.84 3.08
C ALA A 3 -6.56 5.11 2.75
N VAL A 4 -6.64 4.03 1.96
CA VAL A 4 -5.47 3.25 1.53
C VAL A 4 -5.19 3.55 0.06
N HIS A 5 -3.95 3.92 -0.27
CA HIS A 5 -3.51 4.21 -1.62
C HIS A 5 -2.55 3.11 -2.09
N GLN A 6 -2.97 2.35 -3.10
CA GLN A 6 -2.22 1.21 -3.65
C GLN A 6 -1.66 1.46 -5.06
N ASP A 7 -1.93 2.63 -5.65
CA ASP A 7 -1.25 3.10 -6.86
C ASP A 7 0.25 3.27 -6.59
N VAL A 8 1.09 2.98 -7.59
CA VAL A 8 2.55 3.00 -7.42
C VAL A 8 3.09 4.40 -7.13
N HIS A 9 2.33 5.45 -7.45
CA HIS A 9 2.67 6.83 -7.17
C HIS A 9 2.10 7.28 -5.83
N HIS A 10 2.74 8.24 -5.18
CA HIS A 10 2.21 8.83 -3.96
C HIS A 10 0.93 9.65 -4.23
N GLY A 11 -0.14 9.39 -3.48
CA GLY A 11 -1.39 10.14 -3.50
C GLY A 11 -1.30 11.50 -2.79
N ASN A 12 -0.47 12.39 -3.31
CA ASN A 12 -0.16 13.70 -2.73
C ASN A 12 -1.40 14.57 -2.45
N GLY A 13 -2.44 14.48 -3.29
CA GLY A 13 -3.71 15.18 -3.07
C GLY A 13 -4.47 14.68 -1.85
N THR A 14 -4.57 13.35 -1.68
CA THR A 14 -5.24 12.74 -0.53
C THR A 14 -4.48 13.00 0.76
N GLN A 15 -3.14 12.90 0.74
CA GLN A 15 -2.30 13.29 1.86
C GLN A 15 -2.59 14.75 2.28
N GLN A 16 -2.58 15.69 1.32
CA GLN A 16 -2.83 17.10 1.62
C GLN A 16 -4.22 17.34 2.21
N ALA A 17 -5.24 16.64 1.72
CA ALA A 17 -6.62 16.83 2.14
C ALA A 17 -6.88 16.48 3.62
N PHE A 18 -6.08 15.57 4.20
CA PHE A 18 -6.30 15.05 5.55
C PHE A 18 -5.09 15.23 6.48
N TYR A 19 -4.08 16.01 6.08
CA TYR A 19 -2.77 16.04 6.76
C TYR A 19 -2.84 16.51 8.22
N ASP A 20 -3.85 17.26 8.61
CA ASP A 20 -4.09 17.73 9.98
C ASP A 20 -5.33 17.11 10.66
N ASP A 21 -5.98 16.12 10.02
CA ASP A 21 -7.23 15.50 10.48
C ASP A 21 -7.00 14.10 11.07
N PRO A 22 -7.07 13.92 12.40
CA PRO A 22 -6.88 12.61 13.04
C PRO A 22 -8.08 11.66 12.86
N SER A 23 -9.21 12.12 12.31
CA SER A 23 -10.37 11.27 12.04
C SER A 23 -10.20 10.44 10.75
N VAL A 24 -9.16 10.74 9.96
CA VAL A 24 -8.80 10.04 8.73
C VAL A 24 -7.37 9.53 8.82
N LEU A 25 -7.20 8.21 8.77
CA LEU A 25 -5.90 7.58 8.57
C LEU A 25 -5.62 7.49 7.07
N TYR A 26 -4.57 8.14 6.58
CA TYR A 26 -4.07 7.97 5.23
C TYR A 26 -2.84 7.04 5.22
N LEU A 27 -2.88 6.02 4.37
CA LEU A 27 -1.84 5.01 4.19
C LEU A 27 -1.50 4.91 2.71
N SER A 28 -0.28 5.26 2.31
CA SER A 28 0.16 5.13 0.92
C SER A 28 1.30 4.14 0.79
N LEU A 29 1.17 3.17 -0.12
CA LEU A 29 2.29 2.35 -0.59
C LEU A 29 2.70 2.90 -1.95
N HIS A 30 3.94 3.34 -2.11
CA HIS A 30 4.38 3.94 -3.35
C HIS A 30 5.89 3.78 -3.56
N ARG A 31 6.30 3.87 -4.82
CA ARG A 31 7.69 4.01 -5.19
C ARG A 31 8.12 5.44 -4.89
N TYR A 32 9.11 5.60 -4.01
CA TYR A 32 9.59 6.90 -3.58
C TYR A 32 10.99 7.19 -4.13
N ASP A 33 11.91 6.22 -4.01
CA ASP A 33 13.31 6.34 -4.45
C ASP A 33 13.97 7.66 -4.02
N ASP A 34 13.87 7.98 -2.72
CA ASP A 34 14.39 9.22 -2.13
C ASP A 34 13.88 10.50 -2.83
N GLY A 35 12.62 10.49 -3.27
CA GLY A 35 11.97 11.61 -3.95
C GLY A 35 12.28 11.72 -5.44
N ASN A 36 12.94 10.72 -6.03
CA ASN A 36 13.32 10.70 -7.46
C ASN A 36 12.28 10.01 -8.36
N PHE A 37 11.16 9.56 -7.82
CA PHE A 37 10.03 9.03 -8.60
C PHE A 37 8.82 9.96 -8.50
N PHE A 38 8.02 10.07 -9.56
CA PHE A 38 6.86 10.96 -9.58
C PHE A 38 5.87 10.58 -8.45
N PRO A 39 5.27 11.56 -7.75
CA PRO A 39 5.42 13.01 -7.88
C PRO A 39 6.56 13.62 -7.04
N GLY A 40 7.38 12.81 -6.36
CA GLY A 40 8.51 13.23 -5.54
C GLY A 40 8.16 13.61 -4.09
N SER A 41 6.89 13.48 -3.70
CA SER A 41 6.42 13.65 -2.32
C SER A 41 6.14 12.30 -1.67
N GLY A 42 5.82 12.28 -0.39
CA GLY A 42 5.46 11.05 0.33
C GLY A 42 6.63 10.47 1.10
N ALA A 43 7.55 11.31 1.60
CA ALA A 43 8.65 10.81 2.42
C ALA A 43 8.12 10.10 3.69
N PRO A 44 8.84 9.10 4.22
CA PRO A 44 8.39 8.35 5.39
C PRO A 44 8.32 9.19 6.68
N ASP A 45 8.95 10.37 6.72
CA ASP A 45 8.91 11.32 7.83
C ASP A 45 7.77 12.36 7.72
N GLU A 46 7.01 12.36 6.63
CA GLU A 46 5.78 13.14 6.45
C GLU A 46 4.62 12.47 7.21
N VAL A 47 4.54 12.72 8.52
CA VAL A 47 3.63 11.99 9.44
C VAL A 47 2.35 12.73 9.81
N GLY A 48 2.01 13.81 9.11
CA GLY A 48 0.89 14.69 9.44
C GLY A 48 1.31 15.93 10.24
N SER A 49 0.34 16.75 10.60
CA SER A 49 0.57 18.02 11.31
C SER A 49 -0.52 18.31 12.34
N GLY A 50 -0.20 19.13 13.35
CA GLY A 50 -1.17 19.49 14.39
C GLY A 50 -1.79 18.25 15.06
N PRO A 51 -3.13 18.15 15.14
CA PRO A 51 -3.82 16.97 15.67
C PRO A 51 -3.64 15.70 14.82
N GLY A 52 -3.37 15.82 13.52
CA GLY A 52 -3.22 14.70 12.58
C GLY A 52 -1.85 14.02 12.62
N VAL A 53 -0.92 14.44 13.49
CA VAL A 53 0.39 13.78 13.64
C VAL A 53 0.20 12.31 14.02
N GLY A 54 0.78 11.40 13.23
CA GLY A 54 0.68 9.95 13.38
C GLY A 54 -0.39 9.30 12.50
N PHE A 55 -1.26 10.08 11.84
CA PHE A 55 -2.37 9.62 11.00
C PHE A 55 -2.09 9.72 9.49
N ASN A 56 -0.88 10.12 9.11
CA ASN A 56 -0.38 10.04 7.74
C ASN A 56 0.79 9.05 7.70
N VAL A 57 0.67 7.97 6.94
CA VAL A 57 1.66 6.90 6.89
C VAL A 57 2.09 6.65 5.44
N ASN A 58 3.35 6.98 5.16
CA ASN A 58 3.96 6.74 3.87
C ASN A 58 4.83 5.49 3.91
N MET A 59 4.30 4.38 3.39
CA MET A 59 5.06 3.17 3.07
C MET A 59 5.85 3.39 1.77
N ALA A 60 6.84 4.28 1.89
CA ALA A 60 7.69 4.77 0.82
C ALA A 60 8.83 3.78 0.51
N PHE A 61 8.69 3.03 -0.59
CA PHE A 61 9.72 2.12 -1.04
C PHE A 61 10.88 2.88 -1.69
N THR A 62 12.10 2.61 -1.22
CA THR A 62 13.34 3.21 -1.72
C THR A 62 14.36 2.12 -2.04
N GLY A 63 15.23 2.39 -3.02
CA GLY A 63 16.28 1.47 -3.48
C GLY A 63 16.20 1.12 -4.96
N GLY A 64 15.31 1.77 -5.71
CA GLY A 64 15.17 1.61 -7.14
C GLY A 64 14.56 0.27 -7.53
N LEU A 65 15.03 -0.25 -8.66
CA LEU A 65 14.52 -1.47 -9.30
C LEU A 65 15.56 -2.60 -9.29
N GLU A 66 16.38 -2.67 -8.23
CA GLU A 66 17.46 -3.66 -8.08
C GLU A 66 17.33 -4.45 -6.76
N PRO A 67 16.44 -5.45 -6.68
CA PRO A 67 15.41 -5.80 -7.68
C PRO A 67 14.15 -4.92 -7.55
N PRO A 68 13.22 -4.96 -8.53
CA PRO A 68 11.90 -4.35 -8.40
C PRO A 68 11.13 -4.92 -7.20
N MET A 69 10.22 -4.12 -6.65
CA MET A 69 9.26 -4.62 -5.66
C MET A 69 8.20 -5.49 -6.35
N GLY A 70 7.82 -6.60 -5.71
CA GLY A 70 6.76 -7.47 -6.17
C GLY A 70 5.84 -7.91 -5.03
N ASP A 71 5.22 -9.08 -5.22
CA ASP A 71 4.21 -9.59 -4.30
C ASP A 71 4.76 -9.80 -2.87
N ALA A 72 5.96 -10.35 -2.74
CA ALA A 72 6.56 -10.64 -1.43
C ALA A 72 6.77 -9.36 -0.61
N GLU A 73 7.20 -8.28 -1.27
CA GLU A 73 7.43 -6.98 -0.65
C GLU A 73 6.12 -6.30 -0.23
N TYR A 74 5.09 -6.31 -1.09
CA TYR A 74 3.79 -5.71 -0.75
C TYR A 74 3.06 -6.51 0.33
N LEU A 75 3.09 -7.85 0.28
CA LEU A 75 2.53 -8.69 1.35
C LEU A 75 3.26 -8.47 2.68
N ALA A 76 4.58 -8.30 2.65
CA ALA A 76 5.36 -7.98 3.84
C ALA A 76 5.01 -6.59 4.40
N ALA A 77 4.90 -5.57 3.54
CA ALA A 77 4.48 -4.23 3.95
C ALA A 77 3.05 -4.22 4.53
N PHE A 78 2.13 -5.00 3.95
CA PHE A 78 0.80 -5.17 4.50
C PHE A 78 0.82 -5.80 5.89
N ARG A 79 1.57 -6.89 6.05
CA ARG A 79 1.70 -7.60 7.32
C ARG A 79 2.35 -6.76 8.41
N SER A 80 3.38 -5.98 8.06
CA SER A 80 4.24 -5.31 9.03
C SER A 80 3.86 -3.86 9.31
N VAL A 81 3.16 -3.19 8.38
CA VAL A 81 2.84 -1.75 8.49
C VAL A 81 1.34 -1.51 8.31
N VAL A 82 0.78 -1.84 7.14
CA VAL A 82 -0.58 -1.42 6.78
C VAL A 82 -1.62 -2.02 7.73
N MET A 83 -1.64 -3.35 7.87
CA MET A 83 -2.66 -4.03 8.67
C MET A 83 -2.51 -3.77 10.17
N PRO A 84 -1.31 -3.77 10.79
CA PRO A 84 -1.16 -3.40 12.20
C PRO A 84 -1.72 -2.01 12.52
N ILE A 85 -1.31 -0.99 11.76
CA ILE A 85 -1.73 0.40 11.96
C ILE A 85 -3.23 0.54 11.69
N ALA A 86 -3.73 -0.01 10.59
CA ALA A 86 -5.16 0.10 10.26
C ALA A 86 -6.06 -0.64 11.25
N ASN A 87 -5.61 -1.77 11.83
CA ASN A 87 -6.33 -2.44 12.90
C ASN A 87 -6.34 -1.62 14.20
N GLU A 88 -5.22 -0.99 14.57
CA GLU A 88 -5.14 -0.12 15.75
C GLU A 88 -6.09 1.08 15.60
N PHE A 89 -6.12 1.68 14.40
CA PHE A 89 -7.00 2.79 14.07
C PHE A 89 -8.49 2.40 14.05
N ALA A 90 -8.81 1.12 13.83
CA ALA A 90 -10.16 0.56 13.86
C ALA A 90 -11.19 1.39 13.05
N PRO A 91 -11.04 1.51 11.71
CA PRO A 91 -11.86 2.40 10.91
C PRO A 91 -13.32 1.95 10.80
N ASP A 92 -14.24 2.92 10.72
CA ASP A 92 -15.65 2.65 10.39
C ASP A 92 -15.88 2.32 8.91
N VAL A 93 -15.00 2.77 8.02
CA VAL A 93 -15.05 2.55 6.56
C VAL A 93 -13.64 2.63 5.98
N VAL A 94 -13.36 1.81 4.96
CA VAL A 94 -12.12 1.82 4.19
C VAL A 94 -12.39 2.28 2.76
N LEU A 95 -11.69 3.31 2.31
CA LEU A 95 -11.65 3.74 0.92
C LEU A 95 -10.29 3.39 0.34
N VAL A 96 -10.27 2.83 -0.86
CA VAL A 96 -9.03 2.41 -1.52
C VAL A 96 -8.88 3.15 -2.85
N SER A 97 -7.87 4.01 -2.93
CA SER A 97 -7.36 4.55 -4.19
C SER A 97 -6.54 3.45 -4.87
N SER A 98 -7.21 2.72 -5.76
CA SER A 98 -6.79 1.43 -6.33
C SER A 98 -6.19 1.61 -7.72
N GLY A 99 -4.98 2.16 -7.79
CA GLY A 99 -4.18 2.14 -9.01
C GLY A 99 -3.48 0.79 -9.22
N PHE A 100 -3.29 0.40 -10.48
CA PHE A 100 -2.74 -0.92 -10.85
C PHE A 100 -1.41 -0.83 -11.61
N ASP A 101 -0.72 0.31 -11.56
CA ASP A 101 0.58 0.55 -12.20
C ASP A 101 1.79 -0.06 -11.46
N ALA A 102 1.58 -0.63 -10.28
CA ALA A 102 2.55 -1.51 -9.61
C ALA A 102 2.58 -2.95 -10.19
N VAL A 103 1.54 -3.34 -10.94
CA VAL A 103 1.44 -4.65 -11.58
C VAL A 103 2.48 -4.77 -12.70
N GLU A 104 3.04 -5.97 -12.87
CA GLU A 104 3.92 -6.29 -14.00
C GLU A 104 3.30 -5.86 -15.34
N GLY A 105 4.13 -5.31 -16.24
CA GLY A 105 3.69 -4.74 -17.52
C GLY A 105 3.89 -3.23 -17.62
N HIS A 106 4.09 -2.54 -16.50
CA HIS A 106 4.35 -1.10 -16.46
C HIS A 106 5.87 -0.82 -16.49
N PRO A 107 6.39 -0.11 -17.51
CA PRO A 107 7.83 0.12 -17.64
C PRO A 107 8.37 1.05 -16.54
N PRO A 108 9.69 1.03 -16.26
CA PRO A 108 10.32 1.81 -15.18
C PRO A 108 9.97 3.30 -15.06
N PRO A 109 9.73 4.07 -16.14
CA PRO A 109 9.34 5.47 -16.00
C PRO A 109 7.91 5.68 -15.46
N LEU A 110 7.05 4.66 -15.55
CA LEU A 110 5.64 4.71 -15.16
C LEU A 110 5.34 3.90 -13.89
N GLY A 111 6.11 2.86 -13.63
CA GLY A 111 5.99 2.04 -12.42
C GLY A 111 7.29 1.28 -12.21
N GLY A 112 7.44 0.15 -12.92
CA GLY A 112 8.65 -0.67 -12.89
C GLY A 112 8.65 -1.78 -11.85
N TYR A 113 7.54 -1.93 -11.10
CA TYR A 113 7.32 -3.05 -10.17
C TYR A 113 6.75 -4.27 -10.89
N THR A 114 6.75 -5.40 -10.20
CA THR A 114 6.38 -6.70 -10.74
C THR A 114 5.37 -7.40 -9.85
N LEU A 115 4.38 -6.66 -9.34
CA LEU A 115 3.26 -7.30 -8.65
C LEU A 115 2.43 -8.12 -9.63
N THR A 116 1.85 -9.21 -9.15
CA THR A 116 0.85 -9.94 -9.90
C THR A 116 -0.54 -9.35 -9.62
N SER A 117 -1.41 -9.38 -10.63
CA SER A 117 -2.83 -9.03 -10.47
C SER A 117 -3.52 -9.85 -9.38
N LYS A 118 -3.11 -11.12 -9.18
CA LYS A 118 -3.63 -11.98 -8.12
C LYS A 118 -3.34 -11.41 -6.73
N CYS A 119 -2.16 -10.83 -6.53
CA CYS A 119 -1.78 -10.21 -5.27
C CYS A 119 -2.77 -9.12 -4.84
N PHE A 120 -3.23 -8.27 -5.76
CA PHE A 120 -4.24 -7.24 -5.46
C PHE A 120 -5.55 -7.83 -4.91
N GLY A 121 -5.96 -9.01 -5.37
CA GLY A 121 -7.09 -9.74 -4.77
C GLY A 121 -6.84 -10.13 -3.30
N TYR A 122 -5.62 -10.57 -2.96
CA TYR A 122 -5.24 -10.88 -1.58
C TYR A 122 -5.13 -9.62 -0.70
N LEU A 123 -4.57 -8.54 -1.23
CA LEU A 123 -4.52 -7.25 -0.52
C LEU A 123 -5.94 -6.72 -0.25
N THR A 124 -6.82 -6.81 -1.24
CA THR A 124 -8.25 -6.50 -1.08
C THR A 124 -8.89 -7.35 0.01
N ARG A 125 -8.64 -8.67 0.01
CA ARG A 125 -9.18 -9.57 1.05
C ARG A 125 -8.70 -9.18 2.45
N GLN A 126 -7.45 -8.75 2.60
CA GLN A 126 -6.94 -8.27 3.88
C GLN A 126 -7.68 -7.01 4.33
N LEU A 127 -7.87 -6.02 3.45
CA LEU A 127 -8.61 -4.79 3.77
C LEU A 127 -10.08 -5.07 4.13
N MET A 128 -10.72 -6.08 3.53
CA MET A 128 -12.08 -6.51 3.88
C MET A 128 -12.22 -7.05 5.31
N THR A 129 -11.12 -7.36 6.00
CA THR A 129 -11.17 -7.74 7.42
C THR A 129 -11.36 -6.53 8.35
N LEU A 130 -11.12 -5.32 7.85
CA LEU A 130 -11.34 -4.06 8.54
C LEU A 130 -12.78 -3.56 8.35
N ALA A 131 -13.23 -2.65 9.21
CA ALA A 131 -14.50 -1.95 9.06
C ALA A 131 -15.72 -2.85 8.81
N GLU A 132 -15.69 -4.09 9.32
CA GLU A 132 -16.72 -5.13 9.05
C GLU A 132 -16.98 -5.33 7.55
N GLY A 133 -15.95 -5.18 6.71
CA GLY A 133 -16.05 -5.34 5.26
C GLY A 133 -16.62 -4.13 4.52
N ARG A 134 -16.82 -2.97 5.18
CA ARG A 134 -17.20 -1.71 4.52
C ARG A 134 -16.02 -1.11 3.76
N VAL A 135 -15.73 -1.70 2.61
CA VAL A 135 -14.60 -1.35 1.74
C VAL A 135 -15.10 -0.94 0.37
N VAL A 136 -14.60 0.18 -0.16
CA VAL A 136 -14.84 0.64 -1.53
C VAL A 136 -13.50 0.87 -2.23
N LEU A 137 -13.33 0.27 -3.40
CA LEU A 137 -12.18 0.49 -4.28
C LEU A 137 -12.59 1.45 -5.41
N ALA A 138 -11.80 2.49 -5.64
CA ALA A 138 -11.95 3.41 -6.76
C ALA A 138 -10.68 3.34 -7.62
N LEU A 139 -10.84 3.13 -8.92
CA LEU A 139 -9.72 3.04 -9.86
C LEU A 139 -8.97 4.38 -9.95
N GLU A 140 -7.64 4.32 -9.91
CA GLU A 140 -6.73 5.47 -10.11
C GLU A 140 -5.89 5.23 -11.37
N GLY A 141 -4.56 5.03 -11.23
CA GLY A 141 -3.65 4.69 -12.31
C GLY A 141 -3.69 3.22 -12.76
N GLY A 142 -2.73 2.88 -13.61
CA GLY A 142 -2.72 1.63 -14.38
C GLY A 142 -3.03 1.88 -15.86
N HIS A 143 -2.12 1.42 -16.72
CA HIS A 143 -2.11 1.79 -18.15
C HIS A 143 -2.00 0.57 -19.07
N ASP A 144 -1.34 -0.50 -18.64
CA ASP A 144 -1.36 -1.75 -19.38
C ASP A 144 -2.75 -2.40 -19.26
N LEU A 145 -3.41 -2.61 -20.40
CA LEU A 145 -4.80 -3.07 -20.45
C LEU A 145 -4.99 -4.45 -19.80
N MET A 146 -4.04 -5.35 -19.99
CA MET A 146 -4.12 -6.70 -19.42
C MET A 146 -3.94 -6.63 -17.91
N ALA A 147 -2.91 -5.91 -17.44
CA ALA A 147 -2.65 -5.71 -16.04
C ALA A 147 -3.86 -5.12 -15.30
N ILE A 148 -4.48 -4.04 -15.82
CA ILE A 148 -5.63 -3.41 -15.15
C ILE A 148 -6.88 -4.28 -15.20
N CYS A 149 -7.12 -5.05 -16.28
CA CYS A 149 -8.27 -5.94 -16.38
C CYS A 149 -8.14 -7.09 -15.38
N ASP A 150 -6.99 -7.76 -15.37
CA ASP A 150 -6.73 -8.91 -14.50
C ASP A 150 -6.75 -8.49 -13.02
N ALA A 151 -6.20 -7.31 -12.68
CA ALA A 151 -6.21 -6.80 -11.31
C ALA A 151 -7.62 -6.38 -10.86
N SER A 152 -8.38 -5.74 -11.75
CA SER A 152 -9.78 -5.41 -11.50
C SER A 152 -10.62 -6.67 -11.25
N GLU A 153 -10.42 -7.72 -12.06
CA GLU A 153 -11.08 -9.02 -11.89
C GLU A 153 -10.74 -9.63 -10.53
N ALA A 154 -9.45 -9.66 -10.17
CA ALA A 154 -9.00 -10.21 -8.89
C ALA A 154 -9.60 -9.47 -7.69
N CYS A 155 -9.62 -8.14 -7.72
CA CYS A 155 -10.22 -7.30 -6.67
C CYS A 155 -11.73 -7.51 -6.56
N VAL A 156 -12.47 -7.49 -7.67
CA VAL A 156 -13.93 -7.68 -7.67
C VAL A 156 -14.29 -9.10 -7.21
N SER A 157 -13.54 -10.11 -7.65
CA SER A 157 -13.71 -11.49 -7.18
C SER A 157 -13.49 -11.61 -5.67
N ALA A 158 -12.50 -10.89 -5.13
CA ALA A 158 -12.28 -10.82 -3.69
C ALA A 158 -13.46 -10.17 -2.94
N LEU A 159 -13.97 -9.03 -3.43
CA LEU A 159 -15.11 -8.31 -2.86
C LEU A 159 -16.40 -9.15 -2.85
N LEU A 160 -16.61 -9.97 -3.87
CA LEU A 160 -17.72 -10.92 -3.94
C LEU A 160 -17.58 -12.11 -2.96
N GLY A 161 -16.44 -12.22 -2.28
CA GLY A 161 -16.18 -13.30 -1.34
C GLY A 161 -15.77 -14.61 -2.01
N ASN A 162 -15.54 -14.63 -3.33
CA ASN A 162 -15.15 -15.83 -4.07
C ASN A 162 -13.83 -16.39 -3.57
N GLN A 163 -13.59 -17.69 -3.74
CA GLN A 163 -12.29 -18.26 -3.46
C GLN A 163 -11.25 -17.72 -4.45
N LEU A 164 -10.17 -17.13 -3.94
CA LEU A 164 -9.06 -16.67 -4.76
C LEU A 164 -8.14 -17.87 -5.09
N ASP A 165 -7.53 -17.82 -6.27
CA ASP A 165 -6.48 -18.77 -6.63
C ASP A 165 -5.34 -18.71 -5.61
N PRO A 166 -4.81 -19.84 -5.14
CA PRO A 166 -3.71 -19.87 -4.19
C PRO A 166 -2.47 -19.18 -4.76
N LEU A 167 -1.79 -18.39 -3.93
CA LEU A 167 -0.46 -17.86 -4.27
C LEU A 167 0.53 -19.03 -4.44
N PRO A 168 1.47 -18.95 -5.40
CA PRO A 168 2.48 -19.99 -5.59
C PRO A 168 3.29 -20.22 -4.32
N GLN A 169 3.62 -21.48 -4.02
CA GLN A 169 4.43 -21.81 -2.83
C GLN A 169 5.79 -21.11 -2.85
N THR A 170 6.40 -20.94 -4.02
CA THR A 170 7.65 -20.20 -4.19
C THR A 170 7.55 -18.75 -3.72
N LEU A 171 6.40 -18.10 -3.92
CA LEU A 171 6.15 -16.74 -3.44
C LEU A 171 5.98 -16.73 -1.91
N LEU A 172 5.28 -17.70 -1.34
CA LEU A 172 5.08 -17.79 0.11
C LEU A 172 6.40 -18.03 0.88
N GLU A 173 7.37 -18.67 0.23
CA GLU A 173 8.71 -18.91 0.78
C GLU A 173 9.70 -17.77 0.45
N GLN A 174 9.34 -16.88 -0.48
CA GLN A 174 10.17 -15.74 -0.88
C GLN A 174 10.24 -14.72 0.26
N ARG A 175 11.48 -14.32 0.59
CA ARG A 175 11.70 -13.19 1.51
C ARG A 175 11.60 -11.88 0.73
N PRO A 176 11.02 -10.82 1.32
CA PRO A 176 11.11 -9.49 0.72
C PRO A 176 12.57 -9.12 0.54
N ASN A 177 12.89 -8.45 -0.58
CA ASN A 177 14.25 -8.01 -0.85
C ASN A 177 14.75 -6.99 0.19
N GLN A 178 16.06 -6.80 0.26
CA GLN A 178 16.69 -5.98 1.31
C GLN A 178 16.23 -4.51 1.27
N ASN A 179 15.99 -3.95 0.08
CA ASN A 179 15.52 -2.57 -0.07
C ASN A 179 14.12 -2.39 0.52
N ALA A 180 13.23 -3.35 0.29
CA ALA A 180 11.90 -3.37 0.91
C ALA A 180 11.98 -3.52 2.43
N VAL A 181 12.84 -4.41 2.94
CA VAL A 181 13.04 -4.58 4.39
C VAL A 181 13.50 -3.28 5.03
N CYS A 182 14.53 -2.62 4.47
CA CYS A 182 15.01 -1.34 4.96
C CYS A 182 13.91 -0.26 4.93
N SER A 183 13.11 -0.22 3.85
CA SER A 183 11.99 0.72 3.73
C SER A 183 10.92 0.47 4.81
N ILE A 184 10.56 -0.79 5.04
CA ILE A 184 9.57 -1.21 6.06
C ILE A 184 10.08 -0.86 7.47
N GLU A 185 11.32 -1.21 7.78
CA GLU A 185 11.94 -0.90 9.07
C GLU A 185 11.99 0.60 9.33
N LYS A 186 12.29 1.40 8.29
CA LYS A 186 12.31 2.87 8.42
C LYS A 186 10.94 3.43 8.77
N VAL A 187 9.88 2.91 8.15
CA VAL A 187 8.51 3.35 8.43
C VAL A 187 8.08 2.92 9.85
N ILE A 188 8.42 1.70 10.25
CA ILE A 188 8.17 1.21 11.62
C ILE A 188 8.89 2.09 12.65
N GLU A 189 10.17 2.38 12.44
CA GLU A 189 10.95 3.27 13.31
C GLU A 189 10.26 4.64 13.45
N THR A 190 9.87 5.25 12.33
CA THR A 190 9.22 6.55 12.31
C THR A 190 7.87 6.55 13.03
N HIS A 191 7.08 5.48 12.90
CA HIS A 191 5.74 5.40 13.48
C HIS A 191 5.68 4.76 14.88
N SER A 192 6.77 4.19 15.38
CA SER A 192 6.85 3.57 16.72
C SER A 192 6.45 4.49 17.88
N LYS A 193 6.67 5.79 17.72
CA LYS A 193 6.28 6.83 18.70
C LYS A 193 4.78 7.17 18.69
N TYR A 194 4.04 6.74 17.68
CA TYR A 194 2.62 7.09 17.50
C TYR A 194 1.68 5.88 17.60
N GLN A 195 2.20 4.66 17.41
CA GLN A 195 1.42 3.43 17.33
C GLN A 195 1.86 2.48 18.44
N ALA A 196 0.90 2.01 19.26
CA ALA A 196 1.20 1.15 20.40
C ALA A 196 1.68 -0.25 19.98
N GLN A 197 1.36 -0.69 18.76
CA GLN A 197 1.77 -2.01 18.24
C GLN A 197 3.24 -2.13 17.84
N PHE A 198 3.98 -1.03 17.69
CA PHE A 198 5.40 -1.08 17.40
C PHE A 198 6.20 -0.92 18.70
N PRO A 199 6.97 -1.93 19.15
CA PRO A 199 7.78 -1.79 20.36
C PRO A 199 8.85 -0.72 20.17
N ILE A 200 9.06 0.10 21.22
CA ILE A 200 10.20 1.03 21.35
C ILE A 200 11.49 0.25 21.60
#